data_AF-A0A536AXR2-F1
#
_entry.id   AF-A0A536AXR2-F1
#
_cell.length_a   1.000
_cell.length_b   1.000
_cell.length_c   1.000
_cell.angle_alpha   90.00
_cell.angle_beta   90.00
_cell.angle_gamma   90.00
#
_symmetry.space_group_name_H-M   'P 1'
#
loop_
_entity.id
_entity.type
_entity.pdbx_description
1 polymer ?
#
loop_
_entity_poly.entity_id
_entity_poly.type
_entity_poly.pdbx_seq_one_letter_code
_entity_poly.pdbx_strand_id
1 'polypeptide(L)'
;MVDALREARRILRPRGILVDARPDSRVVAYAEHGTATGTYRQAGVIATSHEELVNDRSSDDAVATAVGSGWFRSRGAGRFWHRVLFEDRPTLQRYLDDHARFVHRVRWMVDPATRRRWDED
;
A
#
# COMPACT_ATOMS: atom_id res chain seq x y z
N MET A 1 -2.35 17.80 1.59
CA MET A 1 -0.96 17.44 1.22
C MET A 1 -0.19 18.57 0.55
N VAL A 2 -0.74 19.27 -0.46
CA VAL A 2 -0.04 20.38 -1.17
C VAL A 2 0.55 21.42 -0.21
N ASP A 3 -0.21 21.85 0.79
CA ASP A 3 0.27 22.87 1.75
C ASP A 3 1.43 22.37 2.62
N ALA A 4 1.43 21.07 2.96
CA ALA A 4 2.56 20.46 3.66
C ALA A 4 3.83 20.45 2.78
N LEU A 5 3.69 20.17 1.48
CA LEU A 5 4.82 20.24 0.53
C LEU A 5 5.31 21.67 0.30
N ARG A 6 4.39 22.64 0.27
CA ARG A 6 4.72 24.08 0.23
C ARG A 6 5.52 24.48 1.45
N GLU A 7 5.11 24.03 2.62
CA GLU A 7 5.79 24.39 3.85
C GLU A 7 7.14 23.68 4.01
N ALA A 8 7.23 22.41 3.60
CA ALA A 8 8.49 21.71 3.48
C ALA A 8 9.47 22.45 2.55
N ARG A 9 9.00 23.00 1.43
CA ARG A 9 9.82 23.81 0.53
C ARG A 9 10.39 25.06 1.22
N ARG A 10 9.64 25.70 2.13
CA ARG A 10 10.07 26.91 2.83
C ARG A 10 11.29 26.66 3.72
N ILE A 11 11.35 25.48 4.36
CA ILE A 11 12.35 25.15 5.37
C ILE A 11 13.51 24.29 4.83
N LEU A 12 13.29 23.54 3.75
CA LEU A 12 14.30 22.66 3.16
C LEU A 12 15.16 23.37 2.12
N ARG A 13 16.31 22.78 1.82
CA ARG A 13 17.19 23.27 0.74
C ARG A 13 16.42 23.30 -0.59
N PRO A 14 16.60 24.36 -1.40
CA PRO A 14 16.01 24.41 -2.74
C PRO A 14 16.38 23.16 -3.56
N ARG A 15 15.40 22.59 -4.28
CA ARG A 15 15.60 21.41 -5.15
C ARG A 15 16.11 20.17 -4.41
N GLY A 16 15.77 20.04 -3.12
CA GLY A 16 15.93 18.81 -2.35
C GLY A 16 15.24 17.61 -3.00
N ILE A 17 15.54 16.41 -2.51
CA ILE A 17 14.92 15.18 -3.03
C ILE A 17 13.58 14.96 -2.33
N LEU A 18 12.52 14.74 -3.09
CA LEU A 18 11.24 14.24 -2.58
C LEU A 18 11.22 12.73 -2.73
N VAL A 19 10.96 12.03 -1.63
CA VAL A 19 10.71 10.59 -1.60
C VAL A 19 9.26 10.39 -1.20
N ASP A 20 8.44 9.96 -2.14
CA ASP A 20 7.09 9.51 -1.86
C ASP A 20 7.12 8.01 -1.52
N ALA A 21 6.96 7.70 -0.24
CA ALA A 21 6.99 6.33 0.29
C ALA A 21 5.59 5.74 0.49
N ARG A 22 4.54 6.39 -0.02
CA ARG A 22 3.19 5.83 0.02
C ARG A 22 3.10 4.58 -0.84
N PRO A 23 2.28 3.58 -0.47
CA PRO A 23 1.95 2.49 -1.37
C PRO A 23 1.29 3.05 -2.64
N ASP A 24 1.74 2.59 -3.81
CA ASP A 24 1.16 2.99 -5.09
C ASP A 24 -0.31 2.54 -5.15
N SER A 25 -1.20 3.50 -5.27
CA SER A 25 -2.64 3.29 -5.36
C SER A 25 -3.07 2.46 -6.57
N ARG A 26 -2.20 2.32 -7.57
CA ARG A 26 -2.41 1.51 -8.77
C ARG A 26 -2.03 0.04 -8.58
N VAL A 27 -1.45 -0.32 -7.43
CA VAL A 27 -1.02 -1.68 -7.12
C VAL A 27 -1.83 -2.20 -5.93
N VAL A 28 -2.43 -3.38 -6.10
CA VAL A 28 -3.17 -4.05 -5.03
C VAL A 28 -2.21 -4.55 -3.95
N ALA A 29 -2.69 -4.60 -2.71
CA ALA A 29 -1.93 -5.25 -1.65
C ALA A 29 -1.98 -6.77 -1.82
N TYR A 30 -0.89 -7.43 -1.43
CA TYR A 30 -0.79 -8.89 -1.47
C TYR A 30 -1.00 -9.46 -0.08
N ALA A 31 -1.98 -10.35 0.02
CA ALA A 31 -2.15 -11.20 1.19
C ALA A 31 -1.23 -12.41 1.00
N GLU A 32 -0.27 -12.59 1.91
CA GLU A 32 0.66 -13.72 1.90
C GLU A 32 0.52 -14.57 3.16
N HIS A 33 0.41 -15.87 2.95
CA HIS A 33 0.27 -16.87 4.01
C HIS A 33 1.63 -17.49 4.33
N GLY A 34 1.92 -17.67 5.62
CA GLY A 34 3.09 -18.40 6.10
C GLY A 34 3.00 -19.89 5.75
N THR A 35 4.11 -20.52 5.40
CA THR A 35 4.16 -21.98 5.19
C THR A 35 4.91 -22.63 6.34
N ALA A 36 4.73 -23.94 6.52
CA ALA A 36 5.49 -24.73 7.50
C ALA A 36 7.02 -24.62 7.38
N THR A 37 7.53 -24.19 6.22
CA THR A 37 8.97 -23.96 5.99
C THR A 37 9.45 -22.57 6.40
N GLY A 38 8.58 -21.72 6.94
CA GLY A 38 8.87 -20.31 7.24
C GLY A 38 8.92 -19.41 6.00
N THR A 39 8.61 -19.93 4.81
CA THR A 39 8.45 -19.13 3.59
C THR A 39 7.03 -18.60 3.46
N TYR A 40 6.84 -17.50 2.74
CA TYR A 40 5.52 -16.90 2.50
C TYR A 40 5.10 -17.09 1.05
N ARG A 41 3.81 -17.35 0.85
CA ARG A 41 3.22 -17.51 -0.50
C ARG A 41 2.04 -16.59 -0.68
N GLN A 42 1.94 -16.01 -1.87
CA GLN A 42 0.82 -15.15 -2.23
C GLN A 42 -0.47 -15.97 -2.29
N ALA A 43 -1.44 -15.53 -1.50
CA ALA A 43 -2.71 -16.21 -1.26
C ALA A 43 -3.89 -15.47 -1.89
N GLY A 44 -3.79 -14.14 -1.92
CA GLY A 44 -4.84 -13.28 -2.42
C GLY A 44 -4.36 -11.86 -2.67
N VAL A 45 -5.29 -11.06 -3.17
CA VAL A 45 -5.12 -9.63 -3.37
C VAL A 45 -6.18 -8.87 -2.60
N ILE A 46 -5.80 -7.70 -2.09
CA ILE A 46 -6.66 -6.81 -1.32
C ILE A 46 -6.68 -5.46 -2.04
N ALA A 47 -7.87 -4.98 -2.38
CA ALA A 47 -8.03 -3.68 -3.01
C ALA A 47 -7.99 -2.55 -1.97
N THR A 48 -7.51 -1.39 -2.37
CA THR A 48 -7.66 -0.15 -1.60
C THR A 48 -9.13 0.28 -1.56
N SER A 49 -9.59 0.84 -0.44
CA SER A 49 -10.93 1.41 -0.30
C SER A 49 -11.12 2.60 -1.24
N HIS A 50 -12.38 2.93 -1.56
CA HIS A 50 -12.67 4.00 -2.51
C HIS A 50 -12.20 5.36 -1.96
N GLU A 51 -12.46 5.60 -0.68
CA GLU A 51 -12.06 6.80 0.06
C GLU A 51 -10.54 7.00 -0.01
N GLU A 52 -9.76 5.95 0.26
CA GLU A 52 -8.30 6.04 0.17
C GLU A 52 -7.79 6.17 -1.26
N LEU A 53 -8.48 5.61 -2.27
CA LEU A 53 -8.13 5.87 -3.67
C LEU A 53 -8.36 7.33 -4.08
N VAL A 54 -9.33 8.03 -3.49
CA VAL A 54 -9.51 9.48 -3.69
C VAL A 54 -8.36 10.25 -3.02
N ASN A 55 -8.03 9.91 -1.78
CA ASN A 55 -6.91 10.51 -1.04
C ASN A 55 -5.56 10.32 -1.73
N ASP A 56 -5.31 9.11 -2.25
CA ASP A 56 -4.09 8.77 -2.95
C ASP A 56 -3.96 9.56 -4.26
N ARG A 57 -5.06 9.74 -5.02
CA ARG A 57 -5.07 10.56 -6.24
C ARG A 57 -4.78 12.04 -5.96
N SER A 58 -5.42 12.61 -4.95
CA SER A 58 -5.16 14.01 -4.56
C SER A 58 -3.69 14.21 -4.15
N SER A 59 -3.11 13.21 -3.50
CA SER A 59 -1.72 13.21 -3.10
C SER A 59 -0.75 13.03 -4.29
N ASP A 60 -1.10 12.19 -5.28
CA ASP A 60 -0.36 12.07 -6.54
C ASP A 60 -0.31 13.41 -7.30
N ASP A 61 -1.44 14.11 -7.39
CA ASP A 61 -1.51 15.44 -8.01
C ASP A 61 -0.65 16.47 -7.28
N ALA A 62 -0.62 16.39 -5.94
CA ALA A 62 0.21 17.27 -5.11
C ALA A 62 1.71 17.04 -5.35
N VAL A 63 2.13 15.77 -5.41
CA VAL A 63 3.51 15.38 -5.71
C VAL A 63 3.89 15.81 -7.12
N ALA A 64 3.03 15.55 -8.11
CA ALA A 64 3.24 15.96 -9.49
C ALA A 64 3.40 17.49 -9.61
N THR A 65 2.56 18.26 -8.89
CA THR A 65 2.65 19.72 -8.84
C THR A 65 3.99 20.18 -8.24
N ALA A 66 4.42 19.59 -7.14
CA ALA A 66 5.65 19.97 -6.46
C ALA A 66 6.90 19.66 -7.30
N VAL A 67 6.92 18.51 -7.97
CA VAL A 67 8.01 18.12 -8.89
C VAL A 67 7.99 18.97 -10.16
N GLY A 68 6.83 19.13 -10.80
CA GLY A 68 6.66 19.92 -12.02
C GLY A 68 6.99 21.41 -11.84
N SER A 69 6.72 21.94 -10.65
CA SER A 69 7.09 23.32 -10.27
C SER A 69 8.55 23.47 -9.84
N GLY A 70 9.36 22.40 -9.88
CA GLY A 70 10.77 22.40 -9.52
C GLY A 70 11.06 22.65 -8.03
N TRP A 71 10.07 22.44 -7.15
CA TRP A 71 10.26 22.58 -5.70
C TRP A 71 11.22 21.52 -5.18
N PHE A 72 11.06 20.30 -5.69
CA PHE A 72 11.87 19.14 -5.37
C PHE A 72 12.27 18.37 -6.63
N ARG A 73 13.30 17.53 -6.51
CA ARG A 73 13.68 16.54 -7.52
C ARG A 73 13.16 15.17 -7.10
N SER A 74 12.68 14.39 -8.05
CA SER A 74 12.40 12.96 -7.85
C SER A 74 13.67 12.15 -8.13
N ARG A 75 13.98 11.15 -7.28
CA ARG A 75 15.20 10.32 -7.42
C ARG A 75 14.95 8.92 -8.00
N GLY A 76 13.77 8.60 -8.49
CA GLY A 76 13.60 7.35 -9.22
C GLY A 76 12.18 6.81 -9.26
N ALA A 77 11.98 5.92 -10.23
CA ALA A 77 10.77 5.16 -10.46
C ALA A 77 10.78 3.89 -9.61
N GLY A 78 9.75 3.74 -8.79
CA GLY A 78 9.50 2.54 -8.01
C GLY A 78 8.07 2.60 -7.53
N ARG A 79 7.35 1.48 -7.62
CA ARG A 79 6.01 1.36 -7.06
C ARG A 79 6.16 0.61 -5.77
N PHE A 80 5.86 1.26 -4.65
CA PHE A 80 5.75 0.56 -3.38
C PHE A 80 4.39 -0.13 -3.32
N TRP A 81 4.33 -1.32 -2.74
CA TRP A 81 3.06 -1.99 -2.45
C TRP A 81 3.06 -2.47 -1.01
N HIS A 82 1.86 -2.76 -0.51
CA HIS A 82 1.71 -3.28 0.82
C HIS A 82 1.73 -4.82 0.80
N ARG A 83 2.56 -5.41 1.65
CA ARG A 83 2.65 -6.85 1.87
C ARG A 83 1.98 -7.16 3.20
N VAL A 84 0.87 -7.90 3.17
CA VAL A 84 0.11 -8.30 4.35
C VAL A 84 0.47 -9.74 4.67
N LEU A 85 1.22 -9.94 5.75
CA LEU A 85 1.59 -11.26 6.24
C LEU A 85 0.54 -11.74 7.23
N PHE A 86 0.10 -12.98 7.10
CA PHE A 86 -0.82 -13.57 8.05
C PHE A 86 -0.49 -15.05 8.29
N GLU A 87 -0.73 -15.48 9.53
CA GLU A 87 -0.61 -16.87 9.95
C GLU A 87 -1.88 -17.63 9.59
N ASP A 88 -3.05 -17.04 9.87
CA ASP A 88 -4.35 -17.65 9.62
C ASP A 88 -5.35 -16.63 9.06
N ARG A 89 -6.52 -17.10 8.61
CA ARG A 89 -7.56 -16.20 8.09
C ARG A 89 -8.17 -15.27 9.14
N PRO A 90 -8.43 -15.68 10.39
CA PRO A 90 -8.91 -14.76 11.42
C PRO A 90 -7.98 -13.56 11.64
N THR A 91 -6.67 -13.78 11.62
CA THR A 91 -5.65 -12.74 11.75
C THR A 91 -5.68 -11.79 10.55
N LEU A 92 -5.80 -12.35 9.34
CA LEU A 92 -5.98 -11.53 8.14
C LEU A 92 -7.24 -10.69 8.21
N GLN A 93 -8.38 -11.26 8.63
CA GLN A 93 -9.63 -10.52 8.72
C GLN A 93 -9.55 -9.41 9.77
N ARG A 94 -8.98 -9.68 10.96
CA ARG A 94 -8.76 -8.66 11.99
C ARG A 94 -7.90 -7.50 11.47
N TYR A 95 -6.79 -7.82 10.80
CA TYR A 95 -5.94 -6.81 10.16
C TYR A 95 -6.73 -5.95 9.16
N LEU A 96 -7.60 -6.58 8.37
CA LEU A 96 -8.42 -5.86 7.40
C LEU A 96 -9.46 -4.98 8.09
N ASP A 97 -10.16 -5.48 9.11
CA ASP A 97 -11.19 -4.76 9.84
C ASP A 97 -10.60 -3.53 10.58
N ASP A 98 -9.39 -3.66 11.11
CA ASP A 98 -8.68 -2.58 11.81
C ASP A 98 -8.10 -1.51 10.86
N HIS A 99 -8.06 -1.77 9.54
CA HIS A 99 -7.45 -0.86 8.57
C HIS A 99 -8.44 -0.26 7.58
N ALA A 100 -8.66 1.05 7.70
CA ALA A 100 -9.46 1.86 6.77
C ALA A 100 -8.90 1.90 5.32
N ARG A 101 -7.63 1.50 5.11
CA ARG A 101 -7.00 1.52 3.78
C ARG A 101 -7.60 0.52 2.82
N PHE A 102 -8.00 -0.63 3.33
CA PHE A 102 -8.37 -1.75 2.48
C PHE A 102 -9.87 -1.89 2.43
N VAL A 103 -10.36 -2.44 1.31
CA VAL A 103 -11.65 -3.11 1.38
C VAL A 103 -11.50 -4.27 2.38
N HIS A 104 -12.44 -4.42 3.30
CA HIS A 104 -12.40 -5.45 4.37
C HIS A 104 -12.62 -6.88 3.84
N ARG A 105 -12.14 -7.19 2.63
CA ARG A 105 -12.29 -8.46 1.92
C ARG A 105 -11.09 -8.78 1.05
N VAL A 106 -10.77 -10.07 0.97
CA VAL A 106 -9.71 -10.61 0.11
C VAL A 106 -10.31 -11.20 -1.15
N ARG A 107 -9.71 -10.89 -2.30
CA ARG A 107 -9.91 -11.68 -3.52
C ARG A 107 -8.86 -12.80 -3.53
N TRP A 108 -9.31 -14.02 -3.24
CA TRP A 108 -8.46 -15.20 -3.20
C TRP A 108 -7.99 -15.60 -4.60
N MET A 109 -6.74 -16.06 -4.68
CA MET A 109 -6.12 -16.59 -5.91
C MET A 109 -5.85 -18.09 -5.83
N VAL A 110 -5.95 -18.67 -4.64
CA VAL A 110 -5.86 -20.12 -4.42
C VAL A 110 -7.24 -20.77 -4.45
N ASP A 111 -7.27 -22.08 -4.67
CA ASP A 111 -8.51 -22.86 -4.63
C ASP A 111 -9.10 -22.93 -3.20
N PRO A 112 -10.40 -23.22 -3.07
CA PRO A 112 -11.05 -23.28 -1.76
C PRO A 112 -10.49 -24.34 -0.80
N ALA A 113 -9.90 -25.44 -1.29
CA ALA A 113 -9.35 -26.48 -0.43
C ALA A 113 -8.01 -26.06 0.15
N THR A 114 -7.13 -25.46 -0.67
CA THR A 114 -5.90 -24.80 -0.19
C THR A 114 -6.23 -23.72 0.82
N ARG A 115 -7.24 -22.90 0.52
CA ARG A 115 -7.70 -21.87 1.44
C ARG A 115 -8.13 -22.47 2.79
N ARG A 116 -8.88 -23.59 2.80
CA ARG A 116 -9.35 -24.31 4.02
C ARG A 116 -8.25 -24.75 4.95
N ARG A 117 -7.16 -25.29 4.40
CA ARG A 117 -6.02 -25.76 5.18
C ARG A 117 -5.39 -24.66 6.04
N TRP A 118 -5.49 -23.40 5.63
CA TRP A 118 -4.97 -22.25 6.38
C TRP A 118 -5.81 -21.84 7.60
N ASP A 119 -6.96 -22.49 7.83
CA ASP A 119 -7.66 -22.36 9.12
C ASP A 119 -7.21 -23.45 10.12
N GLU A 120 -6.45 -24.46 9.63
CA GLU A 120 -6.12 -25.70 10.34
C GLU A 120 -4.61 -25.85 10.63
N ASP A 121 -3.77 -25.01 10.03
CA ASP A 121 -2.31 -24.91 10.22
C ASP A 121 -1.94 -23.89 11.30
#